data_AF-A0A447CVN7-F1
#
_entry.id   AF-A0A447CVN7-F1
#
_cell.length_a   1.000
_cell.length_b   1.000
_cell.length_c   1.000
_cell.angle_alpha   90.00
_cell.angle_beta   90.00
_cell.angle_gamma   90.00
#
_symmetry.space_group_name_H-M   'P 1'
#
loop_
_entity.id
_entity.type
_entity.pdbx_description
1 polymer ?
#
loop_
_entity_poly.entity_id
_entity_poly.type
_entity_poly.pdbx_seq_one_letter_code
_entity_poly.pdbx_strand_id
1 'polypeptide(L)'
;MSLLTRIRILPKILAVIVMLASIAGFGAWYAGTQIQHLEQSYSQFIENDSAARTATIRLNRGLYQYEMYLYRMIAETNEVEYRKIPPKVTEAFNFALEQLAIGKAKMPRHAELFDKLERDVRAIDKASQPVIALALENRNEEATTLLRTSVDPLINATLADVIAAGRQIERAIAEGTDALTAASARSVTATYLIIGIGIAIALAIGVAIAQFGISRPVGRLTTGMHRLAEGDFEVVLEGVGRKDEIGEIAEAVEAFKLRAAEKARHDAAAQAEADQRAAAERKREMQRLADTFESAVGEIVETVSSASTELEAAASTLTRSAETTQRLSTRVAAASEHASTNVQSVASATNQMASSVQEIGRQVHESTRIAGEAVQQARQTDGRINELSQAAQRIGDVVKLITAIAEQTNLLALNATIEAARAGEAGKGFAVVAQEVKALAAQTGKATGEIGAQIAGMQQATQDSVAAIKEIGGTIGRIAEIAATIAAAVEEQGAATSEIARNVQQASQGTTEVAGNIAEVDRGAAETGSASSQVLASARSLSSESTRLKTELVQFLTSIRAA
;
A
#
# COMPACT_ATOMS: atom_id res chain seq x y z
N MET A 1 68.60 -37.74 11.14
CA MET A 1 67.42 -38.53 11.57
C MET A 1 66.23 -37.60 11.63
N SER A 2 65.22 -37.78 10.80
CA SER A 2 64.08 -36.85 10.76
C SER A 2 63.15 -37.08 11.97
N LEU A 3 62.53 -36.01 12.48
CA LEU A 3 61.55 -36.05 13.57
C LEU A 3 60.42 -37.06 13.32
N LEU A 4 60.13 -37.35 12.04
CA LEU A 4 59.11 -38.29 11.61
C LEU A 4 59.46 -39.76 11.92
N THR A 5 60.72 -40.11 12.19
CA THR A 5 61.12 -41.51 12.45
C THR A 5 61.01 -41.93 13.92
N ARG A 6 60.55 -41.03 14.80
CA ARG A 6 60.37 -41.27 16.24
C ARG A 6 58.90 -41.22 16.70
N ILE A 7 57.98 -40.91 15.78
CA ILE A 7 56.56 -40.73 16.08
C ILE A 7 55.78 -41.86 15.42
N ARG A 8 54.81 -42.41 16.15
CA ARG A 8 53.90 -43.44 15.66
C ARG A 8 52.99 -42.95 14.51
N ILE A 9 52.45 -43.85 13.69
CA ILE A 9 51.64 -43.51 12.51
C ILE A 9 50.34 -42.80 12.90
N LEU A 10 49.64 -43.29 13.92
CA LEU A 10 48.35 -42.74 14.36
C LEU A 10 48.47 -41.26 14.81
N PRO A 11 49.44 -40.86 15.66
CA PRO A 11 49.67 -39.45 15.99
C PRO A 11 49.95 -38.56 14.77
N LYS A 12 50.61 -39.06 13.73
CA LYS A 12 50.90 -38.28 12.50
C LYS A 12 49.62 -37.98 11.72
N ILE A 13 48.71 -38.95 11.62
CA ILE A 13 47.41 -38.78 10.96
C ILE A 13 46.50 -37.86 11.79
N LEU A 14 46.43 -38.09 13.11
CA LEU A 14 45.68 -37.23 14.03
C LEU A 14 46.17 -35.79 14.00
N ALA A 15 47.48 -35.54 13.90
CA ALA A 15 48.03 -34.19 13.80
C ALA A 15 47.52 -33.44 12.56
N VAL A 16 47.42 -34.11 11.41
CA VAL A 16 46.86 -33.50 10.18
C VAL A 16 45.36 -33.24 10.30
N ILE A 17 44.61 -34.17 10.90
CA ILE A 17 43.16 -34.01 11.15
C ILE A 17 42.89 -32.85 12.12
N VAL A 18 43.62 -32.77 13.23
CA VAL A 18 43.51 -31.68 14.21
C VAL A 18 43.89 -30.35 13.58
N MET A 19 44.91 -30.32 12.71
CA MET A 19 45.29 -29.11 11.98
C MET A 19 44.19 -28.65 11.02
N LEU A 20 43.59 -29.56 10.25
CA LEU A 20 42.44 -29.26 9.37
C LEU A 20 41.22 -28.76 10.16
N ALA A 21 40.90 -29.42 11.28
CA ALA A 21 39.82 -29.00 12.17
C ALA A 21 40.07 -27.59 12.76
N SER A 22 41.32 -27.29 13.12
CA SER A 22 41.71 -25.97 13.64
C SER A 22 41.61 -24.88 12.57
N ILE A 23 42.00 -25.17 11.32
CA ILE A 23 41.86 -24.24 10.18
C ILE A 23 40.38 -23.97 9.88
N ALA A 24 39.55 -25.02 9.85
CA ALA A 24 38.11 -24.88 9.65
C ALA A 24 37.45 -24.08 10.78
N GLY A 25 37.80 -24.37 12.03
CA GLY A 25 37.31 -23.65 13.20
C GLY A 25 37.71 -22.17 13.21
N PHE A 26 38.97 -21.87 12.88
CA PHE A 26 39.46 -20.49 12.76
C PHE A 26 38.78 -19.75 11.60
N GLY A 27 38.62 -20.40 10.43
CA GLY A 27 37.91 -19.82 9.29
C GLY A 27 36.45 -19.50 9.61
N ALA A 28 35.74 -20.41 10.29
CA ALA A 28 34.37 -20.19 10.73
C ALA A 28 34.27 -19.06 11.77
N TRP A 29 35.19 -19.00 12.73
CA TRP A 29 35.24 -17.93 13.72
C TRP A 29 35.54 -16.55 13.10
N TYR A 30 36.51 -16.48 12.18
CA TYR A 30 36.84 -15.26 11.45
C TYR A 30 35.68 -14.78 10.56
N ALA A 31 35.05 -15.70 9.82
CA ALA A 31 33.88 -15.38 9.01
C ALA A 31 32.71 -14.87 9.88
N GLY A 32 32.42 -15.56 10.99
CA GLY A 32 31.36 -15.16 11.92
C GLY A 32 31.58 -13.78 12.54
N THR A 33 32.81 -13.48 12.98
CA THR A 33 33.15 -12.16 13.54
C THR A 33 33.06 -11.04 12.50
N GLN A 34 33.49 -11.29 11.26
CA GLN A 34 33.35 -10.32 10.16
C GLN A 34 31.90 -10.10 9.75
N ILE A 35 31.07 -11.16 9.72
CA ILE A 35 29.64 -11.05 9.43
C ILE A 35 28.94 -10.20 10.51
N GLN A 36 29.23 -10.41 11.79
CA GLN A 36 28.65 -9.60 12.86
C GLN A 36 29.03 -8.12 12.77
N HIS A 37 30.29 -7.81 12.44
CA HIS A 37 30.73 -6.43 12.22
C HIS A 37 30.05 -5.78 10.99
N LEU A 38 29.90 -6.53 9.89
CA LEU A 38 29.18 -6.09 8.70
C LEU A 38 27.69 -5.88 9.00
N GLU A 39 27.05 -6.78 9.74
CA GLU A 39 25.64 -6.69 10.13
C GLU A 39 25.37 -5.48 11.02
N GLN A 40 26.21 -5.23 12.03
CA GLN A 40 26.11 -4.03 12.86
C GLN A 40 26.26 -2.74 12.04
N SER A 41 27.20 -2.72 11.09
CA SER A 41 27.44 -1.57 10.23
C SER A 41 26.30 -1.35 9.23
N TYR A 42 25.75 -2.42 8.65
CA TYR A 42 24.56 -2.38 7.77
C TYR A 42 23.31 -1.96 8.53
N SER A 43 23.12 -2.46 9.76
CA SER A 43 21.96 -2.11 10.59
C SER A 43 21.98 -0.64 10.99
N GLN A 44 23.15 -0.12 11.43
CA GLN A 44 23.30 1.33 11.67
C GLN A 44 23.01 2.14 10.41
N PHE A 45 23.49 1.69 9.25
CA PHE A 45 23.30 2.38 7.98
C PHE A 45 21.84 2.41 7.50
N ILE A 46 21.14 1.26 7.53
CA ILE A 46 19.74 1.16 7.12
C ILE A 46 18.83 1.91 8.10
N GLU A 47 19.05 1.77 9.41
CA GLU A 47 18.12 2.31 10.40
C GLU A 47 18.31 3.82 10.62
N ASN A 48 19.54 4.30 10.59
CA ASN A 48 19.82 5.69 10.95
C ASN A 48 19.92 6.61 9.73
N ASP A 49 20.73 6.26 8.73
CA ASP A 49 20.97 7.17 7.59
C ASP A 49 19.74 7.27 6.68
N SER A 50 19.00 6.17 6.49
CA SER A 50 17.71 6.18 5.77
C SER A 50 16.63 6.97 6.52
N ALA A 51 16.58 6.85 7.85
CA ALA A 51 15.65 7.62 8.68
C ALA A 51 15.95 9.12 8.61
N ALA A 52 17.23 9.51 8.63
CA ALA A 52 17.65 10.91 8.46
C ALA A 52 17.32 11.45 7.05
N ARG A 53 17.48 10.63 6.00
CA ARG A 53 17.07 10.99 4.64
C ARG A 53 15.56 11.20 4.55
N THR A 54 14.78 10.31 5.15
CA THR A 54 13.32 10.41 5.21
C THR A 54 12.87 11.65 5.98
N ALA A 55 13.51 11.96 7.11
CA ALA A 55 13.26 13.16 7.89
C ALA A 55 13.49 14.44 7.06
N THR A 56 14.55 14.45 6.24
CA THR A 56 14.83 15.59 5.34
C THR A 56 13.76 15.78 4.25
N ILE A 57 13.20 14.69 3.71
CA ILE A 57 12.07 14.75 2.76
C ILE A 57 10.81 15.27 3.46
N ARG A 58 10.53 14.77 4.66
CA ARG A 58 9.37 15.20 5.45
C ARG A 58 9.48 16.66 5.88
N LEU A 59 10.68 17.13 6.21
CA LEU A 59 10.95 18.54 6.47
C LEU A 59 10.59 19.42 5.26
N ASN A 60 11.01 19.02 4.05
CA ASN A 60 10.67 19.73 2.83
C ASN A 60 9.13 19.84 2.64
N ARG A 61 8.41 18.73 2.85
CA ARG A 61 6.94 18.72 2.86
C ARG A 61 6.35 19.64 3.94
N GLY A 62 6.90 19.61 5.15
CA GLY A 62 6.44 20.45 6.27
C GLY A 62 6.56 21.93 5.97
N LEU A 63 7.65 22.35 5.32
CA LEU A 63 7.86 23.73 4.89
C LEU A 63 6.86 24.18 3.81
N TYR A 64 6.60 23.35 2.80
CA TYR A 64 5.55 23.64 1.81
C TYR A 64 4.15 23.71 2.44
N GLN A 65 3.85 22.83 3.41
CA GLN A 65 2.58 22.88 4.14
C GLN A 65 2.46 24.17 4.97
N TYR A 66 3.54 24.58 5.62
CA TYR A 66 3.59 25.83 6.39
C TYR A 66 3.33 27.03 5.48
N GLU A 67 4.03 27.14 4.35
CA GLU A 67 3.82 28.19 3.34
C GLU A 67 2.39 28.20 2.80
N MET A 68 1.86 27.03 2.43
CA MET A 68 0.49 26.87 1.94
C MET A 68 -0.54 27.35 2.96
N TYR A 69 -0.36 27.03 4.26
CA TYR A 69 -1.30 27.48 5.29
C TYR A 69 -1.21 28.99 5.52
N LEU A 70 -0.04 29.62 5.39
CA LEU A 70 0.06 31.08 5.42
C LEU A 70 -0.73 31.71 4.27
N TYR A 71 -0.57 31.22 3.04
CA TYR A 71 -1.34 31.68 1.88
C TYR A 71 -2.85 31.44 2.05
N ARG A 72 -3.24 30.26 2.56
CA ARG A 72 -4.66 29.94 2.79
C ARG A 72 -5.26 30.84 3.86
N MET A 73 -4.49 31.18 4.90
CA MET A 73 -4.96 32.10 5.95
C MET A 73 -5.21 33.51 5.41
N ILE A 74 -4.51 33.93 4.35
CA ILE A 74 -4.76 35.21 3.69
C ILE A 74 -5.95 35.13 2.73
N ALA A 75 -6.14 33.99 2.05
CA ALA A 75 -7.12 33.84 0.97
C ALA A 75 -8.50 33.29 1.41
N GLU A 76 -8.59 32.63 2.56
CA GLU A 76 -9.83 31.98 3.02
C GLU A 76 -10.88 33.02 3.45
N THR A 77 -12.00 33.05 2.75
CA THR A 77 -13.11 33.98 3.01
C THR A 77 -14.21 33.37 3.89
N ASN A 78 -14.21 32.04 4.07
CA ASN A 78 -15.18 31.35 4.90
C ASN A 78 -14.74 31.35 6.37
N GLU A 79 -15.54 31.98 7.25
CA GLU A 79 -15.22 32.14 8.68
C GLU A 79 -15.04 30.81 9.42
N VAL A 80 -15.80 29.76 9.06
CA VAL A 80 -15.70 28.44 9.70
C VAL A 80 -14.42 27.73 9.31
N GLU A 81 -14.02 27.81 8.05
CA GLU A 81 -12.77 27.22 7.57
C GLU A 81 -11.55 28.02 8.04
N TYR A 82 -11.66 29.35 8.10
CA TYR A 82 -10.61 30.25 8.57
C TYR A 82 -10.16 29.91 9.99
N ARG A 83 -11.10 29.68 10.92
CA ARG A 83 -10.79 29.32 12.32
C ARG A 83 -9.98 28.03 12.47
N LYS A 84 -9.96 27.16 11.45
CA LYS A 84 -9.19 25.90 11.45
C LYS A 84 -7.75 26.07 10.96
N ILE A 85 -7.38 27.22 10.37
CA ILE A 85 -6.08 27.41 9.73
C ILE A 85 -4.95 27.72 10.71
N PRO A 86 -5.08 28.64 11.70
CA PRO A 86 -3.97 28.97 12.61
C PRO A 86 -3.38 27.77 13.37
N PRO A 87 -4.19 26.80 13.88
CA PRO A 87 -3.65 25.58 14.47
C PRO A 87 -2.81 24.75 13.49
N LYS A 88 -3.19 24.72 12.21
CA LYS A 88 -2.48 23.97 11.17
C LYS A 88 -1.15 24.63 10.78
N VAL A 89 -1.07 25.96 10.81
CA VAL A 89 0.21 26.69 10.66
C VAL A 89 1.18 26.26 11.77
N THR A 90 0.69 26.23 13.01
CA THR A 90 1.49 25.83 14.19
C THR A 90 1.91 24.36 14.11
N GLU A 91 0.99 23.47 13.70
CA GLU A 91 1.26 22.05 13.51
C GLU A 91 2.33 21.80 12.43
N ALA A 92 2.24 22.49 11.28
CA ALA A 92 3.22 22.37 10.21
C ALA A 92 4.62 22.84 10.64
N PHE A 93 4.70 23.91 11.43
CA PHE A 93 5.96 24.39 12.01
C PHE A 93 6.56 23.39 13.00
N ASN A 94 5.76 22.89 13.94
CA ASN A 94 6.21 21.90 14.92
C ASN A 94 6.66 20.60 14.24
N PHE A 95 5.94 20.17 13.20
CA PHE A 95 6.33 19.03 12.38
C PHE A 95 7.69 19.24 11.72
N ALA A 96 7.96 20.42 11.15
CA ALA A 96 9.27 20.74 10.58
C ALA A 96 10.40 20.65 11.64
N LEU A 97 10.20 21.21 12.84
CA LEU A 97 11.16 21.11 13.94
C LEU A 97 11.37 19.68 14.43
N GLU A 98 10.31 18.88 14.50
CA GLU A 98 10.40 17.47 14.87
C GLU A 98 11.25 16.68 13.85
N GLN A 99 11.03 16.90 12.55
CA GLN A 99 11.83 16.24 11.53
C GLN A 99 13.32 16.64 11.58
N LEU A 100 13.61 17.90 11.91
CA LEU A 100 14.99 18.35 12.14
C LEU A 100 15.63 17.63 13.34
N ALA A 101 14.90 17.50 14.44
CA ALA A 101 15.37 16.78 15.63
C ALA A 101 15.63 15.30 15.34
N ILE A 102 14.73 14.64 14.60
CA ILE A 102 14.90 13.24 14.17
C ILE A 102 16.14 13.11 13.28
N GLY A 103 16.28 13.98 12.27
CA GLY A 103 17.43 13.97 11.37
C GLY A 103 18.75 14.14 12.10
N LYS A 104 18.82 15.08 13.05
CA LYS A 104 19.98 15.33 13.90
C LYS A 104 20.32 14.12 14.79
N ALA A 105 19.32 13.53 15.44
CA ALA A 105 19.52 12.40 16.34
C ALA A 105 19.97 11.14 15.59
N LYS A 106 19.41 10.92 14.40
CA LYS A 106 19.74 9.77 13.56
C LYS A 106 21.05 9.95 12.81
N MET A 107 21.48 11.17 12.50
CA MET A 107 22.76 11.39 11.82
C MET A 107 23.67 12.39 12.53
N PRO A 108 24.26 12.01 13.70
CA PRO A 108 25.10 12.91 14.51
C PRO A 108 26.29 13.49 13.75
N ARG A 109 26.83 12.74 12.78
CA ARG A 109 27.95 13.19 11.92
C ARG A 109 27.61 14.42 11.07
N HIS A 110 26.32 14.69 10.84
CA HIS A 110 25.85 15.86 10.12
C HIS A 110 24.96 16.75 11.01
N ALA A 111 25.14 16.70 12.33
CA ALA A 111 24.34 17.50 13.27
C ALA A 111 24.40 19.01 12.95
N GLU A 112 25.56 19.52 12.52
CA GLU A 112 25.74 20.94 12.15
C GLU A 112 24.81 21.37 10.99
N LEU A 113 24.52 20.46 10.06
CA LEU A 113 23.62 20.71 8.95
C LEU A 113 22.18 20.90 9.45
N PHE A 114 21.74 20.02 10.34
CA PHE A 114 20.41 20.12 10.95
C PHE A 114 20.31 21.34 11.88
N ASP A 115 21.39 21.70 12.58
CA ASP A 115 21.43 22.91 13.40
C ASP A 115 21.31 24.19 12.57
N LYS A 116 21.90 24.22 11.37
CA LYS A 116 21.72 25.33 10.43
C LYS A 116 20.26 25.40 9.97
N LEU A 117 19.71 24.29 9.48
CA LEU A 117 18.33 24.26 9.01
C LEU A 117 17.32 24.61 10.11
N GLU A 118 17.56 24.19 11.36
CA GLU A 118 16.72 24.57 12.49
C GLU A 118 16.74 26.08 12.74
N ARG A 119 17.91 26.73 12.64
CA ARG A 119 17.98 28.20 12.72
C ARG A 119 17.18 28.86 11.61
N ASP A 120 17.27 28.35 10.39
CA ASP A 120 16.58 28.90 9.22
C ASP A 120 15.05 28.73 9.34
N VAL A 121 14.58 27.55 9.78
CA VAL A 121 13.15 27.29 10.05
C VAL A 121 12.61 28.19 11.16
N ARG A 122 13.37 28.40 12.24
CA ARG A 122 12.98 29.35 13.30
C ARG A 122 12.96 30.80 12.82
N ALA A 123 13.84 31.17 11.89
CA ALA A 123 13.83 32.49 11.28
C ALA A 123 12.59 32.72 10.40
N ILE A 124 12.16 31.70 9.64
CA ILE A 124 10.91 31.71 8.87
C ILE A 124 9.72 31.94 9.78
N ASP A 125 9.61 31.22 10.90
CA ASP A 125 8.48 31.39 11.82
C ASP A 125 8.43 32.79 12.41
N LYS A 126 9.58 33.30 12.86
CA LYS A 126 9.69 34.68 13.35
C LYS A 126 9.27 35.72 12.31
N ALA A 127 9.65 35.53 11.04
CA ALA A 127 9.26 36.41 9.94
C ALA A 127 7.78 36.27 9.55
N SER A 128 7.17 35.12 9.84
CA SER A 128 5.76 34.84 9.56
C SER A 128 4.83 35.45 10.60
N GLN A 129 5.27 35.71 11.84
CA GLN A 129 4.40 36.25 12.90
C GLN A 129 3.67 37.55 12.51
N PRO A 130 4.31 38.57 11.89
CA PRO A 130 3.60 39.77 11.47
C PRO A 130 2.64 39.51 10.30
N VAL A 131 2.96 38.57 9.40
CA VAL A 131 2.04 38.13 8.33
C VAL A 131 0.79 37.49 8.96
N ILE A 132 1.00 36.64 9.97
CA ILE A 132 -0.09 35.98 10.69
C ILE A 132 -1.00 37.02 11.36
N ALA A 133 -0.41 38.01 12.03
CA ALA A 133 -1.14 39.11 12.66
C ALA A 133 -1.97 39.93 11.65
N LEU A 134 -1.38 40.31 10.51
CA LEU A 134 -2.08 41.06 9.46
C LEU A 134 -3.24 40.26 8.84
N ALA A 135 -3.05 38.95 8.63
CA ALA A 135 -4.10 38.07 8.13
C ALA A 135 -5.26 37.92 9.15
N LEU A 136 -4.98 37.90 10.45
CA LEU A 136 -5.98 37.89 11.52
C LEU A 136 -6.77 39.21 11.60
N GLU A 137 -6.16 40.32 11.23
CA GLU A 137 -6.80 41.64 11.13
C GLU A 137 -7.57 41.85 9.80
N ASN A 138 -7.67 40.83 8.93
CA ASN A 138 -8.22 40.91 7.57
C ASN A 138 -7.49 41.91 6.64
N ARG A 139 -6.23 42.25 6.94
CA ARG A 139 -5.38 43.13 6.13
C ARG A 139 -4.63 42.32 5.06
N ASN A 140 -5.40 41.65 4.21
CA ASN A 140 -4.92 40.58 3.32
C ASN A 140 -3.92 41.07 2.26
N GLU A 141 -4.08 42.29 1.74
CA GLU A 141 -3.12 42.85 0.78
C GLU A 141 -1.74 43.09 1.43
N GLU A 142 -1.71 43.71 2.61
CA GLU A 142 -0.48 43.96 3.36
C GLU A 142 0.18 42.64 3.81
N ALA A 143 -0.62 41.67 4.25
CA ALA A 143 -0.15 40.33 4.59
C ALA A 143 0.50 39.64 3.38
N THR A 144 -0.13 39.73 2.20
CA THR A 144 0.40 39.15 0.95
C THR A 144 1.72 39.82 0.55
N THR A 145 1.80 41.15 0.62
CA THR A 145 3.04 41.87 0.32
C THR A 145 4.16 41.50 1.29
N LEU A 146 3.87 41.41 2.58
CA LEU A 146 4.87 41.08 3.58
C LEU A 146 5.34 39.64 3.45
N LEU A 147 4.43 38.70 3.18
CA LEU A 147 4.76 37.30 2.93
C LEU A 147 5.71 37.17 1.73
N ARG A 148 5.39 37.79 0.59
CA ARG A 148 6.22 37.76 -0.62
C ARG A 148 7.60 38.40 -0.46
N THR A 149 7.72 39.43 0.36
CA THR A 149 8.96 40.21 0.51
C THR A 149 9.87 39.70 1.62
N SER A 150 9.30 39.15 2.70
CA SER A 150 10.03 38.80 3.92
C SER A 150 10.04 37.31 4.24
N VAL A 151 9.02 36.56 3.84
CA VAL A 151 8.87 35.13 4.18
C VAL A 151 9.26 34.24 3.01
N ASP A 152 8.73 34.47 1.81
CA ASP A 152 9.01 33.66 0.62
C ASP A 152 10.51 33.53 0.31
N PRO A 153 11.34 34.59 0.42
CA PRO A 153 12.79 34.44 0.19
C PRO A 153 13.46 33.52 1.22
N LEU A 154 13.03 33.55 2.48
CA LEU A 154 13.55 32.69 3.55
C LEU A 154 13.12 31.24 3.33
N ILE A 155 11.85 31.01 2.99
CA ILE A 155 11.32 29.68 2.68
C ILE A 155 12.06 29.09 1.46
N ASN A 156 12.19 29.85 0.37
CA ASN A 156 12.88 29.38 -0.83
C ASN A 156 14.37 29.07 -0.59
N ALA A 157 15.08 29.92 0.17
CA ALA A 157 16.47 29.68 0.55
C ALA A 157 16.59 28.42 1.43
N THR A 158 15.71 28.27 2.42
CA THR A 158 15.70 27.11 3.31
C THR A 158 15.35 25.82 2.56
N LEU A 159 14.38 25.85 1.64
CA LEU A 159 14.05 24.71 0.78
C LEU A 159 15.24 24.30 -0.10
N ALA A 160 15.99 25.25 -0.65
CA ALA A 160 17.21 24.98 -1.40
C ALA A 160 18.28 24.30 -0.52
N ASP A 161 18.44 24.77 0.73
CA ASP A 161 19.36 24.18 1.71
C ASP A 161 18.91 22.78 2.16
N VAL A 162 17.61 22.54 2.32
CA VAL A 162 17.04 21.21 2.62
C VAL A 162 17.29 20.24 1.46
N ILE A 163 17.18 20.70 0.21
CA ILE A 163 17.50 19.87 -0.97
C ILE A 163 19.00 19.61 -1.08
N ALA A 164 19.84 20.61 -0.80
CA ALA A 164 21.30 20.46 -0.77
C ALA A 164 21.72 19.47 0.32
N ALA A 165 21.12 19.58 1.50
CA ALA A 165 21.28 18.63 2.59
C ALA A 165 20.88 17.22 2.17
N GLY A 166 19.67 17.03 1.62
CA GLY A 166 19.21 15.74 1.14
C GLY A 166 20.18 15.09 0.16
N ARG A 167 20.77 15.87 -0.75
CA ARG A 167 21.82 15.40 -1.69
C ARG A 167 23.12 15.03 -1.01
N GLN A 168 23.54 15.79 0.02
CA GLN A 168 24.74 15.47 0.79
C GLN A 168 24.57 14.16 1.57
N ILE A 169 23.40 13.96 2.18
CA ILE A 169 23.04 12.72 2.88
C ILE A 169 23.03 11.55 1.89
N GLU A 170 22.42 11.73 0.73
CA GLU A 170 22.34 10.69 -0.31
C GLU A 170 23.72 10.28 -0.85
N ARG A 171 24.64 11.25 -1.02
CA ARG A 171 26.05 10.95 -1.36
C ARG A 171 26.76 10.19 -0.25
N ALA A 172 26.60 10.61 1.00
CA ALA A 172 27.19 9.92 2.14
C ALA A 172 26.67 8.47 2.26
N ILE A 173 25.39 8.25 1.95
CA ILE A 173 24.77 6.93 1.85
C ILE A 173 25.42 6.13 0.71
N ALA A 174 25.50 6.68 -0.50
CA ALA A 174 26.12 5.98 -1.62
C ALA A 174 27.59 5.58 -1.33
N GLU A 175 28.40 6.51 -0.82
CA GLU A 175 29.80 6.26 -0.44
C GLU A 175 29.92 5.21 0.67
N GLY A 176 29.03 5.25 1.67
CA GLY A 176 28.96 4.25 2.73
C GLY A 176 28.63 2.85 2.19
N THR A 177 27.65 2.77 1.28
CA THR A 177 27.20 1.52 0.66
C THR A 177 28.31 0.87 -0.17
N ASP A 178 29.02 1.67 -0.97
CA ASP A 178 30.17 1.21 -1.75
C ASP A 178 31.31 0.72 -0.85
N ALA A 179 31.61 1.43 0.23
CA ALA A 179 32.61 1.03 1.21
C ALA A 179 32.25 -0.28 1.93
N LEU A 180 30.99 -0.44 2.34
CA LEU A 180 30.44 -1.66 2.95
C LEU A 180 30.46 -2.85 1.99
N THR A 181 30.14 -2.62 0.72
CA THR A 181 30.17 -3.65 -0.32
C THR A 181 31.59 -4.09 -0.62
N ALA A 182 32.53 -3.14 -0.72
CA ALA A 182 33.95 -3.43 -0.86
C ALA A 182 34.53 -4.15 0.36
N ALA A 183 34.11 -3.78 1.57
CA ALA A 183 34.50 -4.46 2.82
C ALA A 183 33.97 -5.90 2.86
N SER A 184 32.72 -6.13 2.44
CA SER A 184 32.11 -7.45 2.31
C SER A 184 32.86 -8.33 1.28
N ALA A 185 33.14 -7.79 0.08
CA ALA A 185 33.91 -8.52 -0.93
C ALA A 185 35.33 -8.88 -0.45
N ARG A 186 35.99 -7.96 0.27
CA ARG A 186 37.31 -8.22 0.88
C ARG A 186 37.23 -9.28 1.98
N SER A 187 36.22 -9.26 2.85
CA SER A 187 36.08 -10.24 3.93
C SER A 187 35.81 -11.65 3.37
N VAL A 188 34.97 -11.77 2.34
CA VAL A 188 34.71 -13.02 1.62
C VAL A 188 35.99 -13.55 0.96
N THR A 189 36.71 -12.69 0.23
CA THR A 189 37.96 -13.07 -0.46
C THR A 189 39.05 -13.49 0.54
N ALA A 190 39.21 -12.74 1.64
CA ALA A 190 40.16 -13.08 2.69
C ALA A 190 39.81 -14.42 3.36
N THR A 191 38.53 -14.69 3.61
CA THR A 191 38.07 -15.97 4.17
C THR A 191 38.41 -17.14 3.23
N TYR A 192 38.14 -16.99 1.93
CA TYR A 192 38.52 -18.01 0.94
C TYR A 192 40.04 -18.21 0.84
N LEU A 193 40.84 -17.15 0.93
CA LEU A 193 42.30 -17.26 0.93
C LEU A 193 42.82 -17.94 2.19
N ILE A 194 42.32 -17.61 3.38
CA ILE A 194 42.72 -18.23 4.65
C ILE A 194 42.41 -19.73 4.64
N ILE A 195 41.19 -20.11 4.22
CA ILE A 195 40.79 -21.52 4.13
C ILE A 195 41.57 -22.23 3.02
N GLY A 196 41.70 -21.62 1.84
CA GLY A 196 42.40 -22.20 0.69
C GLY A 196 43.89 -22.44 0.94
N ILE A 197 44.59 -21.45 1.50
CA ILE A 197 46.01 -21.58 1.88
C ILE A 197 46.17 -22.61 3.01
N GLY A 198 45.27 -22.59 4.00
CA GLY A 198 45.28 -23.57 5.08
C GLY A 198 45.12 -25.00 4.58
N ILE A 199 44.17 -25.25 3.68
CA ILE A 199 43.97 -26.55 3.04
C ILE A 199 45.20 -26.93 2.20
N ALA A 200 45.76 -26.01 1.41
CA ALA A 200 46.94 -26.30 0.59
C ALA A 200 48.17 -26.70 1.43
N ILE A 201 48.40 -26.00 2.56
CA ILE A 201 49.47 -26.35 3.51
C ILE A 201 49.20 -27.70 4.18
N ALA A 202 47.96 -27.95 4.61
CA ALA A 202 47.56 -29.24 5.18
C ALA A 202 47.75 -30.40 4.20
N LEU A 203 47.41 -30.20 2.93
CA LEU A 203 47.58 -31.19 1.87
C LEU A 203 49.06 -31.43 1.59
N ALA A 204 49.88 -30.37 1.50
CA ALA A 204 51.31 -30.48 1.27
C ALA A 204 52.02 -31.22 2.42
N ILE A 205 51.67 -30.91 3.67
CA ILE A 205 52.19 -31.59 4.86
C ILE A 205 51.70 -33.05 4.90
N GLY A 206 50.42 -33.30 4.61
CA GLY A 206 49.84 -34.64 4.54
C GLY A 206 50.53 -35.52 3.49
N VAL A 207 50.75 -34.99 2.29
CA VAL A 207 51.48 -35.67 1.20
C VAL A 207 52.94 -35.92 1.60
N ALA A 208 53.62 -34.95 2.22
CA ALA A 208 55.00 -35.13 2.68
C ALA A 208 55.10 -36.22 3.76
N ILE A 209 54.16 -36.26 4.72
CA ILE A 209 54.10 -37.29 5.76
C ILE A 209 53.79 -38.67 5.15
N ALA A 210 52.82 -38.75 4.23
CA ALA A 210 52.49 -39.99 3.55
C ALA A 210 53.68 -40.51 2.74
N GLN A 211 54.29 -39.66 1.91
CA GLN A 211 55.32 -40.08 0.97
C GLN A 211 56.68 -40.36 1.61
N PHE A 212 57.12 -39.53 2.57
CA PHE A 212 58.44 -39.70 3.23
C PHE A 212 58.36 -40.42 4.58
N GLY A 213 57.21 -40.36 5.26
CA GLY A 213 57.03 -40.95 6.59
C GLY A 213 56.46 -42.37 6.60
N ILE A 214 55.70 -42.77 5.57
CA ILE A 214 54.98 -44.06 5.53
C ILE A 214 55.28 -44.83 4.23
N SER A 215 54.90 -44.31 3.06
CA SER A 215 54.92 -45.06 1.80
C SER A 215 56.33 -45.45 1.31
N ARG A 216 57.32 -44.56 1.37
CA ARG A 216 58.70 -44.90 0.98
C ARG A 216 59.38 -45.91 1.91
N PRO A 217 59.32 -45.76 3.25
CA PRO A 217 59.86 -46.76 4.18
C PRO A 217 59.19 -48.13 4.08
N VAL A 218 57.85 -48.17 3.95
CA VAL A 218 57.11 -49.42 3.76
C VAL A 218 57.53 -50.07 2.44
N GLY A 219 57.58 -49.33 1.33
CA GLY A 219 58.01 -49.87 0.03
C GLY A 219 59.41 -50.48 0.06
N ARG A 220 60.37 -49.87 0.78
CA ARG A 220 61.72 -50.42 0.95
C ARG A 220 61.76 -51.66 1.83
N LEU A 221 60.95 -51.72 2.90
CA LEU A 221 60.79 -52.94 3.70
C LEU A 221 60.15 -54.07 2.88
N THR A 222 59.16 -53.77 2.04
CA THR A 222 58.54 -54.76 1.15
C THR A 222 59.55 -55.30 0.13
N THR A 223 60.40 -54.45 -0.46
CA THR A 223 61.49 -54.90 -1.34
C THR A 223 62.51 -55.77 -0.60
N GLY A 224 62.84 -55.44 0.65
CA GLY A 224 63.72 -56.27 1.50
C GLY A 224 63.11 -57.62 1.87
N MET A 225 61.82 -57.66 2.19
CA MET A 225 61.10 -58.92 2.46
C MET A 225 60.95 -59.81 1.22
N HIS A 226 60.76 -59.23 0.04
CA HIS A 226 60.65 -60.02 -1.20
C HIS A 226 61.97 -60.72 -1.55
N ARG A 227 63.11 -60.05 -1.33
CA ARG A 227 64.45 -60.66 -1.47
C ARG A 227 64.72 -61.73 -0.43
N LEU A 228 64.25 -61.54 0.81
CA LEU A 228 64.34 -62.55 1.87
C LEU A 228 63.50 -63.81 1.55
N ALA A 229 62.33 -63.63 0.93
CA ALA A 229 61.47 -64.73 0.47
C ALA A 229 62.06 -65.50 -0.74
N GLU A 230 62.91 -64.85 -1.54
CA GLU A 230 63.64 -65.46 -2.66
C GLU A 230 64.94 -66.18 -2.23
N GLY A 231 65.22 -66.26 -0.91
CA GLY A 231 66.32 -67.03 -0.34
C GLY A 231 67.61 -66.23 -0.08
N ASP A 232 67.58 -64.91 -0.23
CA ASP A 232 68.71 -64.02 0.09
C ASP A 232 68.67 -63.60 1.57
N PHE A 233 69.32 -64.40 2.43
CA PHE A 233 69.33 -64.19 3.89
C PHE A 233 70.37 -63.17 4.38
N GLU A 234 71.23 -62.66 3.50
CA GLU A 234 72.22 -61.62 3.83
C GLU A 234 71.70 -60.19 3.66
N VAL A 235 70.45 -60.02 3.21
CA VAL A 235 69.83 -58.69 3.07
C VAL A 235 69.73 -58.00 4.44
N VAL A 236 70.32 -56.81 4.53
CA VAL A 236 70.14 -55.89 5.64
C VAL A 236 68.83 -55.13 5.43
N LEU A 237 67.85 -55.35 6.31
CA LEU A 237 66.57 -54.64 6.24
C LEU A 237 66.78 -53.18 6.64
N GLU A 238 66.61 -52.27 5.67
CA GLU A 238 66.67 -50.82 5.94
C GLU A 238 65.48 -50.41 6.83
N GLY A 239 65.74 -50.10 8.10
CA GLY A 239 64.69 -49.68 9.05
C GLY A 239 64.97 -49.98 10.52
N VAL A 240 65.97 -50.80 10.81
CA VAL A 240 66.40 -51.22 12.15
C VAL A 240 66.92 -50.02 12.96
N GLY A 241 66.44 -49.85 14.20
CA GLY A 241 66.76 -48.72 15.07
C GLY A 241 65.82 -47.50 14.95
N ARG A 242 64.75 -47.60 14.17
CA ARG A 242 63.62 -46.64 14.21
C ARG A 242 62.74 -46.93 15.44
N LYS A 243 62.09 -45.89 15.97
CA LYS A 243 61.21 -46.00 17.17
C LYS A 243 59.72 -45.92 16.85
N ASP A 244 59.34 -46.12 15.59
CA ASP A 244 57.95 -46.11 15.10
C ASP A 244 57.51 -47.51 14.66
N GLU A 245 56.23 -47.70 14.29
CA GLU A 245 55.67 -49.02 13.94
C GLU A 245 56.39 -49.67 12.76
N ILE A 246 57.00 -48.85 11.88
CA ILE A 246 57.83 -49.33 10.77
C ILE A 246 59.18 -49.88 11.27
N GLY A 247 59.74 -49.30 12.34
CA GLY A 247 60.88 -49.83 13.08
C GLY A 247 60.55 -51.10 13.86
N GLU A 248 59.39 -51.14 14.53
CA GLU A 248 58.90 -52.36 15.21
C GLU A 248 58.67 -53.49 14.19
N ILE A 249 58.18 -53.21 12.98
CA ILE A 249 58.07 -54.19 11.88
C ILE A 249 59.45 -54.61 11.36
N ALA A 250 60.39 -53.66 11.16
CA ALA A 250 61.75 -53.99 10.73
C ALA A 250 62.51 -54.85 11.75
N GLU A 251 62.40 -54.53 13.05
CA GLU A 251 62.95 -55.30 14.17
C GLU A 251 62.23 -56.64 14.35
N ALA A 252 60.92 -56.71 14.12
CA ALA A 252 60.16 -57.96 14.14
C ALA A 252 60.53 -58.88 12.96
N VAL A 253 60.78 -58.35 11.76
CA VAL A 253 61.26 -59.12 10.59
C VAL A 253 62.73 -59.53 10.76
N GLU A 254 63.56 -58.73 11.44
CA GLU A 254 64.92 -59.09 11.81
C GLU A 254 64.98 -60.11 12.97
N ALA A 255 64.02 -60.06 13.91
CA ALA A 255 63.81 -61.10 14.92
C ALA A 255 63.19 -62.37 14.32
N PHE A 256 62.40 -62.26 13.24
CA PHE A 256 61.88 -63.38 12.46
C PHE A 256 63.00 -64.06 11.65
N LYS A 257 63.94 -63.27 11.08
CA LYS A 257 65.21 -63.75 10.49
C LYS A 257 66.03 -64.60 11.48
N LEU A 258 65.91 -64.35 12.79
CA LEU A 258 66.57 -65.11 13.86
C LEU A 258 65.73 -66.25 14.46
N ARG A 259 64.44 -66.38 14.15
CA ARG A 259 63.54 -67.39 14.77
C ARG A 259 62.72 -68.23 13.77
N ALA A 260 62.91 -68.05 12.46
CA ALA A 260 62.22 -68.81 11.41
C ALA A 260 62.82 -70.21 11.12
N ALA A 261 63.75 -70.71 11.94
CA ALA A 261 64.37 -72.03 11.75
C ALA A 261 63.86 -73.15 12.68
N GLU A 262 63.06 -72.86 13.73
CA GLU A 262 62.78 -73.89 14.77
C GLU A 262 61.34 -73.99 15.30
N LYS A 263 60.34 -73.31 14.72
CA LYS A 263 58.92 -73.49 15.13
C LYS A 263 58.02 -73.95 13.98
N ALA A 264 58.48 -74.97 13.24
CA ALA A 264 57.74 -75.59 12.15
C ALA A 264 57.41 -77.08 12.38
N ARG A 265 57.49 -77.60 13.62
CA ARG A 265 57.29 -79.05 13.83
C ARG A 265 56.47 -79.54 15.01
N HIS A 266 55.79 -78.72 15.83
CA HIS A 266 55.21 -79.30 17.06
C HIS A 266 53.84 -78.93 17.62
N ASP A 267 52.96 -78.15 16.96
CA ASP A 267 51.58 -77.97 17.46
C ASP A 267 50.53 -78.20 16.36
N ALA A 268 50.42 -79.44 15.88
CA ALA A 268 49.40 -79.86 14.92
C ALA A 268 48.53 -81.03 15.41
N ALA A 269 48.51 -81.33 16.71
CA ALA A 269 47.81 -82.52 17.22
C ALA A 269 46.90 -82.29 18.45
N ALA A 270 46.56 -81.05 18.80
CA ALA A 270 45.55 -80.74 19.82
C ALA A 270 44.53 -79.66 19.42
N GLN A 271 44.55 -79.20 18.15
CA GLN A 271 43.67 -78.12 17.68
C GLN A 271 42.36 -78.66 17.05
N ALA A 272 42.32 -79.91 16.57
CA ALA A 272 41.20 -80.41 15.77
C ALA A 272 39.87 -80.60 16.54
N GLU A 273 39.90 -80.91 17.85
CA GLU A 273 38.68 -81.02 18.68
C GLU A 273 38.25 -79.68 19.29
N ALA A 274 39.20 -78.78 19.58
CA ALA A 274 38.92 -77.42 20.05
C ALA A 274 38.41 -76.52 18.89
N ASP A 275 38.93 -76.68 17.68
CA ASP A 275 38.49 -75.95 16.49
C ASP A 275 37.10 -76.38 16.03
N GLN A 276 36.69 -77.64 16.18
CA GLN A 276 35.31 -78.03 15.87
C GLN A 276 34.29 -77.46 16.87
N ARG A 277 34.60 -77.43 18.17
CA ARG A 277 33.73 -76.77 19.17
C ARG A 277 33.74 -75.25 19.02
N ALA A 278 34.91 -74.64 18.84
CA ALA A 278 35.04 -73.20 18.62
C ALA A 278 34.51 -72.74 17.25
N ALA A 279 34.49 -73.59 16.23
CA ALA A 279 33.85 -73.32 14.94
C ALA A 279 32.33 -73.47 15.04
N ALA A 280 31.83 -74.47 15.77
CA ALA A 280 30.39 -74.61 16.02
C ALA A 280 29.84 -73.47 16.91
N GLU A 281 30.58 -73.05 17.94
CA GLU A 281 30.25 -71.88 18.77
C GLU A 281 30.35 -70.58 17.96
N ARG A 282 31.41 -70.37 17.17
CA ARG A 282 31.50 -69.22 16.25
C ARG A 282 30.35 -69.20 15.25
N LYS A 283 29.96 -70.34 14.70
CA LYS A 283 28.85 -70.44 13.75
C LYS A 283 27.52 -70.09 14.40
N ARG A 284 27.26 -70.56 15.63
CA ARG A 284 26.08 -70.20 16.43
C ARG A 284 26.06 -68.72 16.82
N GLU A 285 27.20 -68.18 17.27
CA GLU A 285 27.34 -66.76 17.60
C GLU A 285 27.12 -65.89 16.35
N MET A 286 27.69 -66.28 15.20
CA MET A 286 27.54 -65.58 13.93
C MET A 286 26.10 -65.63 13.41
N GLN A 287 25.41 -66.78 13.54
CA GLN A 287 23.98 -66.89 13.23
C GLN A 287 23.15 -66.00 14.14
N ARG A 288 23.40 -65.99 15.46
CA ARG A 288 22.69 -65.12 16.41
C ARG A 288 22.93 -63.63 16.11
N LEU A 289 24.16 -63.24 15.78
CA LEU A 289 24.51 -61.89 15.34
C LEU A 289 23.81 -61.53 14.02
N ALA A 290 23.79 -62.45 13.05
CA ALA A 290 23.09 -62.27 11.79
C ALA A 290 21.58 -62.10 11.99
N ASP A 291 20.95 -62.90 12.85
CA ASP A 291 19.52 -62.82 13.17
C ASP A 291 19.18 -61.50 13.89
N THR A 292 20.03 -61.09 14.85
CA THR A 292 19.84 -59.81 15.57
C THR A 292 20.03 -58.62 14.63
N PHE A 293 21.01 -58.69 13.73
CA PHE A 293 21.26 -57.67 12.72
C PHE A 293 20.13 -57.61 11.66
N GLU A 294 19.63 -58.76 11.21
CA GLU A 294 18.47 -58.85 10.31
C GLU A 294 17.24 -58.19 10.93
N SER A 295 16.94 -58.50 12.19
CA SER A 295 15.78 -57.95 12.87
C SER A 295 15.91 -56.43 13.04
N ALA A 296 17.06 -55.94 13.54
CA ALA A 296 17.25 -54.52 13.81
C ALA A 296 17.30 -53.67 12.53
N VAL A 297 18.02 -54.12 11.50
CA VAL A 297 18.11 -53.38 10.22
C VAL A 297 16.84 -53.56 9.40
N GLY A 298 16.21 -54.73 9.43
CA GLY A 298 14.93 -55.01 8.79
C GLY A 298 13.83 -54.07 9.27
N GLU A 299 13.70 -53.89 10.59
CA GLU A 299 12.73 -52.98 11.20
C GLU A 299 12.96 -51.51 10.77
N ILE A 300 14.22 -51.05 10.73
CA ILE A 300 14.57 -49.71 10.28
C ILE A 300 14.19 -49.53 8.80
N VAL A 301 14.54 -50.49 7.94
CA VAL A 301 14.23 -50.44 6.51
C VAL A 301 12.72 -50.41 6.26
N GLU A 302 11.95 -51.19 7.00
CA GLU A 302 10.49 -51.23 6.91
C GLU A 302 9.84 -49.92 7.39
N THR A 303 10.38 -49.34 8.47
CA THR A 303 9.95 -48.03 8.98
C THR A 303 10.22 -46.91 7.96
N VAL A 304 11.42 -46.89 7.38
CA VAL A 304 11.80 -45.89 6.36
C VAL A 304 10.97 -46.06 5.08
N SER A 305 10.69 -47.29 4.67
CA SER A 305 9.83 -47.59 3.50
C SER A 305 8.40 -47.10 3.72
N SER A 306 7.84 -47.34 4.92
CA SER A 306 6.51 -46.86 5.28
C SER A 306 6.45 -45.33 5.31
N ALA A 307 7.40 -44.68 5.99
CA ALA A 307 7.51 -43.22 6.04
C ALA A 307 7.68 -42.59 4.65
N SER A 308 8.43 -43.23 3.75
CA SER A 308 8.59 -42.78 2.36
C SER A 308 7.27 -42.84 1.58
N THR A 309 6.47 -43.88 1.81
CA THR A 309 5.15 -44.04 1.17
C THR A 309 4.18 -42.98 1.66
N GLU A 310 4.18 -42.68 2.96
CA GLU A 310 3.38 -41.60 3.53
C GLU A 310 3.79 -40.23 2.99
N LEU A 311 5.10 -39.97 2.87
CA LEU A 311 5.62 -38.74 2.27
C LEU A 311 5.23 -38.59 0.80
N GLU A 312 5.27 -39.67 0.01
CA GLU A 312 4.80 -39.65 -1.38
C GLU A 312 3.30 -39.30 -1.47
N ALA A 313 2.47 -39.90 -0.62
CA ALA A 313 1.04 -39.61 -0.57
C ALA A 313 0.76 -38.15 -0.15
N ALA A 314 1.47 -37.65 0.87
CA ALA A 314 1.36 -36.27 1.34
C ALA A 314 1.80 -35.27 0.27
N ALA A 315 2.95 -35.51 -0.38
CA ALA A 315 3.48 -34.65 -1.43
C ALA A 315 2.58 -34.60 -2.67
N SER A 316 1.99 -35.74 -3.07
CA SER A 316 1.01 -35.81 -4.16
C SER A 316 -0.26 -35.00 -3.83
N THR A 317 -0.71 -35.06 -2.59
CA THR A 317 -1.87 -34.29 -2.12
C THR A 317 -1.58 -32.78 -2.12
N LEU A 318 -0.40 -32.38 -1.63
CA LEU A 318 0.03 -30.98 -1.63
C LEU A 318 0.17 -30.43 -3.06
N THR A 319 0.76 -31.21 -3.97
CA THR A 319 0.89 -30.83 -5.39
C THR A 319 -0.48 -30.55 -6.01
N ARG A 320 -1.46 -31.43 -5.80
CA ARG A 320 -2.83 -31.25 -6.30
C ARG A 320 -3.55 -30.05 -5.67
N SER A 321 -3.28 -29.80 -4.39
CA SER A 321 -3.83 -28.65 -3.67
C SER A 321 -3.25 -27.33 -4.21
N ALA A 322 -1.94 -27.29 -4.46
CA ALA A 322 -1.26 -26.17 -5.11
C ALA A 322 -1.84 -25.89 -6.50
N GLU A 323 -1.95 -26.90 -7.38
CA GLU A 323 -2.54 -26.75 -8.72
C GLU A 323 -3.99 -26.23 -8.65
N THR A 324 -4.78 -26.74 -7.70
CA THR A 324 -6.16 -26.29 -7.49
C THR A 324 -6.22 -24.83 -7.04
N THR A 325 -5.32 -24.44 -6.14
CA THR A 325 -5.19 -23.08 -5.61
C THR A 325 -4.76 -22.10 -6.70
N GLN A 326 -3.81 -22.46 -7.56
CA GLN A 326 -3.41 -21.64 -8.71
C GLN A 326 -4.59 -21.41 -9.66
N ARG A 327 -5.29 -22.49 -10.05
CA ARG A 327 -6.48 -22.36 -10.92
C ARG A 327 -7.60 -21.53 -10.29
N LEU A 328 -7.80 -21.61 -8.97
CA LEU A 328 -8.75 -20.74 -8.28
C LEU A 328 -8.26 -19.29 -8.27
N SER A 329 -6.98 -19.08 -8.03
CA SER A 329 -6.34 -17.76 -8.01
C SER A 329 -6.49 -17.05 -9.35
N THR A 330 -6.25 -17.75 -10.47
CA THR A 330 -6.49 -17.21 -11.81
C THR A 330 -7.96 -16.80 -12.03
N ARG A 331 -8.93 -17.60 -11.55
CA ARG A 331 -10.35 -17.25 -11.66
C ARG A 331 -10.72 -16.03 -10.82
N VAL A 332 -10.18 -15.92 -9.62
CA VAL A 332 -10.41 -14.78 -8.73
C VAL A 332 -9.75 -13.52 -9.27
N ALA A 333 -8.56 -13.61 -9.87
CA ALA A 333 -7.91 -12.50 -10.56
C ALA A 333 -8.78 -11.96 -11.71
N ALA A 334 -9.25 -12.84 -12.60
CA ALA A 334 -10.14 -12.46 -13.68
C ALA A 334 -11.46 -11.84 -13.17
N ALA A 335 -12.06 -12.42 -12.13
CA ALA A 335 -13.26 -11.86 -11.50
C ALA A 335 -13.01 -10.46 -10.90
N SER A 336 -11.82 -10.22 -10.35
CA SER A 336 -11.41 -8.93 -9.79
C SER A 336 -11.21 -7.88 -10.89
N GLU A 337 -10.63 -8.25 -12.03
CA GLU A 337 -10.53 -7.36 -13.21
C GLU A 337 -11.91 -6.98 -13.77
N HIS A 338 -12.83 -7.95 -13.86
CA HIS A 338 -14.22 -7.68 -14.24
C HIS A 338 -14.92 -6.76 -13.24
N ALA A 339 -14.73 -6.99 -11.93
CA ALA A 339 -15.27 -6.13 -10.89
C ALA A 339 -14.72 -4.69 -11.00
N SER A 340 -13.41 -4.53 -11.22
CA SER A 340 -12.77 -3.23 -11.42
C SER A 340 -13.37 -2.48 -12.62
N THR A 341 -13.61 -3.18 -13.74
CA THR A 341 -14.26 -2.60 -14.92
C THR A 341 -15.70 -2.14 -14.64
N ASN A 342 -16.45 -2.93 -13.88
CA ASN A 342 -17.81 -2.57 -13.46
C ASN A 342 -17.80 -1.35 -12.53
N VAL A 343 -16.88 -1.31 -11.57
CA VAL A 343 -16.71 -0.17 -10.66
C VAL A 343 -16.36 1.10 -11.43
N GLN A 344 -15.47 1.03 -12.43
CA GLN A 344 -15.15 2.17 -13.30
C GLN A 344 -16.37 2.66 -14.10
N SER A 345 -17.22 1.74 -14.55
CA SER A 345 -18.47 2.08 -15.24
C SER A 345 -19.46 2.79 -14.30
N VAL A 346 -19.59 2.29 -13.06
CA VAL A 346 -20.41 2.93 -12.03
C VAL A 346 -19.85 4.32 -11.65
N ALA A 347 -18.52 4.48 -11.57
CA ALA A 347 -17.89 5.77 -11.32
C ALA A 347 -18.26 6.79 -12.40
N SER A 348 -18.18 6.37 -13.67
CA SER A 348 -18.54 7.21 -14.82
C SER A 348 -20.01 7.62 -14.78
N ALA A 349 -20.92 6.67 -14.51
CA ALA A 349 -22.35 6.95 -14.34
C ALA A 349 -22.63 7.88 -13.15
N THR A 350 -21.89 7.73 -12.05
CA THR A 350 -22.02 8.58 -10.85
C THR A 350 -21.56 10.02 -11.14
N ASN A 351 -20.49 10.21 -11.92
CA ASN A 351 -20.04 11.53 -12.35
C ASN A 351 -21.06 12.22 -13.28
N GLN A 352 -21.69 11.45 -14.18
CA GLN A 352 -22.79 11.97 -15.00
C GLN A 352 -24.00 12.34 -14.13
N MET A 353 -24.35 11.52 -13.15
CA MET A 353 -25.44 11.81 -12.20
C MET A 353 -25.16 13.09 -11.40
N ALA A 354 -23.94 13.27 -10.90
CA ALA A 354 -23.55 14.47 -10.16
C ALA A 354 -23.71 15.73 -11.02
N SER A 355 -23.32 15.66 -12.29
CA SER A 355 -23.49 16.76 -13.25
C SER A 355 -24.98 17.06 -13.49
N SER A 356 -25.80 16.03 -13.66
CA SER A 356 -27.25 16.18 -13.83
C SER A 356 -27.92 16.80 -12.60
N VAL A 357 -27.54 16.38 -11.39
CA VAL A 357 -28.06 16.93 -10.13
C VAL A 357 -27.72 18.41 -10.00
N GLN A 358 -26.48 18.82 -10.35
CA GLN A 358 -26.08 20.22 -10.34
C GLN A 358 -26.89 21.06 -11.33
N GLU A 359 -27.10 20.56 -12.54
CA GLU A 359 -27.89 21.26 -13.56
C GLU A 359 -29.37 21.37 -13.16
N ILE A 360 -29.96 20.30 -12.60
CA ILE A 360 -31.32 20.35 -12.06
C ILE A 360 -31.40 21.38 -10.94
N GLY A 361 -30.43 21.40 -10.02
CA GLY A 361 -30.38 22.40 -8.94
C GLY A 361 -30.37 23.83 -9.49
N ARG A 362 -29.54 24.10 -10.51
CA ARG A 362 -29.51 25.40 -11.20
C ARG A 362 -30.87 25.76 -11.83
N GLN A 363 -31.53 24.82 -12.50
CA GLN A 363 -32.84 25.05 -13.12
C GLN A 363 -33.96 25.28 -12.11
N VAL A 364 -33.89 24.63 -10.94
CA VAL A 364 -34.87 24.80 -9.85
C VAL A 364 -34.72 26.17 -9.18
N HIS A 365 -33.49 26.62 -8.93
CA HIS A 365 -33.24 27.98 -8.43
C HIS A 365 -33.75 29.03 -9.42
N GLU A 366 -33.51 28.84 -10.71
CA GLU A 366 -34.02 29.73 -11.75
C GLU A 366 -35.56 29.76 -11.80
N SER A 367 -36.20 28.60 -11.70
CA SER A 367 -37.67 28.50 -11.63
C SER A 367 -38.24 29.22 -10.41
N THR A 368 -37.56 29.13 -9.26
CA THR A 368 -37.94 29.84 -8.03
C THR A 368 -37.84 31.35 -8.21
N ARG A 369 -36.77 31.84 -8.87
CA ARG A 369 -36.59 33.27 -9.19
C ARG A 369 -37.71 33.77 -10.11
N ILE A 370 -37.98 33.05 -11.20
CA ILE A 370 -39.04 33.41 -12.17
C ILE A 370 -40.42 33.42 -11.49
N ALA A 371 -40.72 32.44 -10.63
CA ALA A 371 -41.97 32.42 -9.88
C ALA A 371 -42.08 33.64 -8.95
N GLY A 372 -41.00 34.02 -8.26
CA GLY A 372 -40.95 35.23 -7.42
C GLY A 372 -41.20 36.51 -8.21
N GLU A 373 -40.59 36.65 -9.39
CA GLU A 373 -40.82 37.78 -10.31
C GLU A 373 -42.27 37.83 -10.81
N ALA A 374 -42.85 36.68 -11.15
CA ALA A 374 -44.24 36.59 -11.60
C ALA A 374 -45.24 36.96 -10.49
N VAL A 375 -44.97 36.60 -9.22
CA VAL A 375 -45.77 37.06 -8.07
C VAL A 375 -45.70 38.60 -7.94
N GLN A 376 -44.52 39.19 -8.10
CA GLN A 376 -44.40 40.66 -8.06
C GLN A 376 -45.15 41.33 -9.22
N GLN A 377 -45.07 40.78 -10.43
CA GLN A 377 -45.79 41.29 -11.59
C GLN A 377 -47.31 41.17 -11.43
N ALA A 378 -47.81 40.08 -10.87
CA ALA A 378 -49.22 39.92 -10.54
C ALA A 378 -49.68 40.98 -9.53
N ARG A 379 -48.90 41.26 -8.48
CA ARG A 379 -49.19 42.32 -7.49
C ARG A 379 -49.21 43.71 -8.12
N GLN A 380 -48.28 44.04 -9.01
CA GLN A 380 -48.29 45.32 -9.72
C GLN A 380 -49.52 45.45 -10.62
N THR A 381 -49.92 44.37 -11.29
CA THR A 381 -51.10 44.37 -12.16
C THR A 381 -52.39 44.54 -11.35
N ASP A 382 -52.50 43.85 -10.20
CA ASP A 382 -53.60 44.03 -9.24
C ASP A 382 -53.74 45.50 -8.80
N GLY A 383 -52.62 46.17 -8.48
CA GLY A 383 -52.59 47.60 -8.15
C GLY A 383 -53.13 48.49 -9.28
N ARG A 384 -52.66 48.29 -10.52
CA ARG A 384 -53.10 49.07 -11.69
C ARG A 384 -54.58 48.86 -12.00
N ILE A 385 -55.08 47.64 -11.88
CA ILE A 385 -56.50 47.34 -12.12
C ILE A 385 -57.37 47.95 -11.01
N ASN A 386 -56.89 47.98 -9.78
CA ASN A 386 -57.59 48.66 -8.69
C ASN A 386 -57.69 50.18 -8.92
N GLU A 387 -56.63 50.81 -9.44
CA GLU A 387 -56.68 52.23 -9.86
C GLU A 387 -57.72 52.47 -10.98
N LEU A 388 -57.80 51.56 -11.97
CA LEU A 388 -58.83 51.60 -13.02
C LEU A 388 -60.24 51.44 -12.43
N SER A 389 -60.43 50.54 -11.46
CA SER A 389 -61.71 50.35 -10.76
C SER A 389 -62.16 51.64 -10.08
N GLN A 390 -61.24 52.30 -9.37
CA GLN A 390 -61.51 53.59 -8.72
C GLN A 390 -61.81 54.70 -9.74
N ALA A 391 -61.12 54.72 -10.89
CA ALA A 391 -61.40 55.66 -11.96
C ALA A 391 -62.80 55.45 -12.55
N ALA A 392 -63.18 54.20 -12.85
CA ALA A 392 -64.51 53.86 -13.33
C ALA A 392 -65.60 54.25 -12.31
N GLN A 393 -65.34 54.06 -11.01
CA GLN A 393 -66.25 54.52 -9.94
C GLN A 393 -66.45 56.05 -9.97
N ARG A 394 -65.37 56.83 -10.06
CA ARG A 394 -65.46 58.29 -10.16
C ARG A 394 -66.24 58.73 -11.40
N ILE A 395 -66.02 58.08 -12.55
CA ILE A 395 -66.78 58.37 -13.77
C ILE A 395 -68.26 58.03 -13.56
N GLY A 396 -68.57 56.90 -12.93
CA GLY A 396 -69.95 56.52 -12.59
C GLY A 396 -70.65 57.57 -11.72
N ASP A 397 -69.95 58.14 -10.74
CA ASP A 397 -70.49 59.21 -9.90
C ASP A 397 -70.72 60.52 -10.68
N VAL A 398 -69.83 60.86 -11.62
CA VAL A 398 -70.03 62.00 -12.54
C VAL A 398 -71.22 61.77 -13.45
N VAL A 399 -71.38 60.56 -14.02
CA VAL A 399 -72.52 60.22 -14.89
C VAL A 399 -73.84 60.37 -14.13
N LYS A 400 -73.92 59.87 -12.88
CA LYS A 400 -75.10 60.06 -12.02
C LYS A 400 -75.44 61.54 -11.80
N LEU A 401 -74.42 62.38 -11.56
CA LEU A 401 -74.61 63.82 -11.40
C LEU A 401 -75.16 64.46 -12.69
N ILE A 402 -74.63 64.10 -13.86
CA ILE A 402 -75.11 64.62 -15.15
C ILE A 402 -76.55 64.17 -15.41
N THR A 403 -76.90 62.91 -15.12
CA THR A 403 -78.29 62.43 -15.22
C THR A 403 -79.23 63.25 -14.34
N ALA A 404 -78.85 63.53 -13.08
CA ALA A 404 -79.63 64.37 -12.18
C ALA A 404 -79.79 65.82 -12.71
N ILE A 405 -78.72 66.41 -13.28
CA ILE A 405 -78.79 67.73 -13.93
C ILE A 405 -79.72 67.71 -15.14
N ALA A 406 -79.68 66.66 -15.96
CA ALA A 406 -80.54 66.51 -17.13
C ALA A 406 -82.02 66.38 -16.72
N GLU A 407 -82.32 65.61 -15.67
CA GLU A 407 -83.66 65.49 -15.09
C GLU A 407 -84.16 66.83 -14.54
N GLN A 408 -83.32 67.55 -13.79
CA GLN A 408 -83.64 68.89 -13.27
C GLN A 408 -83.85 69.90 -14.40
N THR A 409 -83.03 69.86 -15.45
CA THR A 409 -83.15 70.72 -16.64
C THR A 409 -84.44 70.42 -17.40
N ASN A 410 -84.80 69.15 -17.54
CA ASN A 410 -86.07 68.73 -18.14
C ASN A 410 -87.29 69.23 -17.34
N LEU A 411 -87.22 69.21 -16.01
CA LEU A 411 -88.26 69.78 -15.14
C LEU A 411 -88.35 71.31 -15.25
N LEU A 412 -87.22 72.01 -15.28
CA LEU A 412 -87.17 73.46 -15.48
C LEU A 412 -87.73 73.86 -16.85
N ALA A 413 -87.34 73.13 -17.91
CA ALA A 413 -87.83 73.34 -19.26
C ALA A 413 -89.35 73.08 -19.36
N LEU A 414 -89.85 72.04 -18.68
CA LEU A 414 -91.28 71.77 -18.58
C LEU A 414 -92.04 72.93 -17.92
N ASN A 415 -91.54 73.44 -16.78
CA ASN A 415 -92.12 74.61 -16.12
C ASN A 415 -92.11 75.85 -17.01
N ALA A 416 -91.02 76.07 -17.76
CA ALA A 416 -90.92 77.15 -18.73
C ALA A 416 -91.92 76.99 -19.90
N THR A 417 -92.15 75.76 -20.40
CA THR A 417 -93.18 75.47 -21.41
C THR A 417 -94.58 75.79 -20.89
N ILE A 418 -94.87 75.46 -19.62
CA ILE A 418 -96.17 75.76 -18.98
C ILE A 418 -96.38 77.28 -18.87
N GLU A 419 -95.37 78.03 -18.40
CA GLU A 419 -95.48 79.48 -18.27
C GLU A 419 -95.54 80.18 -19.64
N ALA A 420 -94.83 79.67 -20.65
CA ALA A 420 -94.93 80.13 -22.03
C ALA A 420 -96.35 79.94 -22.61
N ALA A 421 -96.99 78.80 -22.32
CA ALA A 421 -98.37 78.55 -22.71
C ALA A 421 -99.36 79.49 -21.97
N ARG A 422 -99.04 79.85 -20.72
CA ARG A 422 -99.83 80.78 -19.91
C ARG A 422 -99.76 82.23 -20.41
N ALA A 423 -98.65 82.62 -21.02
CA ALA A 423 -98.44 83.94 -21.64
C ALA A 423 -99.10 84.11 -23.02
N GLY A 424 -99.75 83.06 -23.57
CA GLY A 424 -100.49 83.13 -24.84
C GLY A 424 -99.60 83.45 -26.04
N GLU A 425 -100.07 84.33 -26.94
CA GLU A 425 -99.36 84.70 -28.18
C GLU A 425 -97.98 85.33 -27.92
N ALA A 426 -97.79 86.04 -26.80
CA ALA A 426 -96.52 86.67 -26.44
C ALA A 426 -95.43 85.65 -26.03
N GLY A 427 -95.83 84.43 -25.63
CA GLY A 427 -94.94 83.36 -25.15
C GLY A 427 -94.44 82.40 -26.23
N LYS A 428 -94.90 82.51 -27.49
CA LYS A 428 -94.61 81.51 -28.55
C LYS A 428 -93.12 81.28 -28.79
N GLY A 429 -92.31 82.33 -28.85
CA GLY A 429 -90.85 82.19 -29.03
C GLY A 429 -90.17 81.48 -27.85
N PHE A 430 -90.64 81.76 -26.62
CA PHE A 430 -90.13 81.12 -25.41
C PHE A 430 -90.57 79.66 -25.31
N ALA A 431 -91.78 79.32 -25.77
CA ALA A 431 -92.28 77.96 -25.81
C ALA A 431 -91.42 77.04 -26.69
N VAL A 432 -90.99 77.53 -27.87
CA VAL A 432 -90.11 76.76 -28.79
C VAL A 432 -88.75 76.49 -28.13
N VAL A 433 -88.13 77.49 -27.52
CA VAL A 433 -86.85 77.32 -26.81
C VAL A 433 -86.99 76.35 -25.64
N ALA A 434 -88.06 76.47 -24.85
CA ALA A 434 -88.31 75.56 -23.74
C ALA A 434 -88.51 74.10 -24.21
N GLN A 435 -89.20 73.90 -25.34
CA GLN A 435 -89.38 72.57 -25.92
C GLN A 435 -88.06 71.98 -26.46
N GLU A 436 -87.21 72.80 -27.09
CA GLU A 436 -85.88 72.39 -27.56
C GLU A 436 -84.97 72.00 -26.38
N VAL A 437 -84.94 72.81 -25.31
CA VAL A 437 -84.18 72.50 -24.08
C VAL A 437 -84.70 71.21 -23.44
N LYS A 438 -86.02 71.00 -23.42
CA LYS A 438 -86.63 69.77 -22.92
C LYS A 438 -86.20 68.54 -23.74
N ALA A 439 -86.19 68.64 -25.06
CA ALA A 439 -85.74 67.57 -25.95
C ALA A 439 -84.25 67.26 -25.74
N LEU A 440 -83.40 68.29 -25.62
CA LEU A 440 -81.97 68.16 -25.38
C LEU A 440 -81.68 67.52 -24.01
N ALA A 441 -82.44 67.88 -22.98
CA ALA A 441 -82.34 67.29 -21.66
C ALA A 441 -82.74 65.80 -21.66
N ALA A 442 -83.82 65.44 -22.37
CA ALA A 442 -84.22 64.04 -22.53
C ALA A 442 -83.17 63.21 -23.31
N GLN A 443 -82.60 63.79 -24.37
CA GLN A 443 -81.51 63.16 -25.13
C GLN A 443 -80.26 62.98 -24.25
N THR A 444 -79.93 63.96 -23.41
CA THR A 444 -78.82 63.89 -22.45
C THR A 444 -79.07 62.80 -21.39
N GLY A 445 -80.28 62.69 -20.86
CA GLY A 445 -80.67 61.62 -19.94
C GLY A 445 -80.52 60.24 -20.56
N LYS A 446 -80.97 60.06 -21.81
CA LYS A 446 -80.79 58.79 -22.54
C LYS A 446 -79.31 58.45 -22.76
N ALA A 447 -78.51 59.42 -23.24
CA ALA A 447 -77.09 59.21 -23.50
C ALA A 447 -76.31 58.90 -22.20
N THR A 448 -76.62 59.58 -21.09
CA THR A 448 -76.00 59.29 -19.79
C THR A 448 -76.41 57.92 -19.24
N GLY A 449 -77.64 57.46 -19.50
CA GLY A 449 -78.06 56.09 -19.17
C GLY A 449 -77.28 55.02 -19.93
N GLU A 450 -77.05 55.21 -21.24
CA GLU A 450 -76.22 54.33 -22.06
C GLU A 450 -74.76 54.31 -21.56
N ILE A 451 -74.19 55.48 -21.24
CA ILE A 451 -72.84 55.57 -20.64
C ILE A 451 -72.82 54.87 -19.28
N GLY A 452 -73.83 55.05 -18.44
CA GLY A 452 -73.93 54.40 -17.12
C GLY A 452 -73.88 52.87 -17.22
N ALA A 453 -74.58 52.28 -18.21
CA ALA A 453 -74.50 50.86 -18.48
C ALA A 453 -73.09 50.41 -18.91
N GLN A 454 -72.39 51.21 -19.72
CA GLN A 454 -71.00 50.94 -20.11
C GLN A 454 -70.03 51.03 -18.92
N ILE A 455 -70.21 52.01 -18.03
CA ILE A 455 -69.40 52.13 -16.80
C ILE A 455 -69.62 50.91 -15.90
N ALA A 456 -70.87 50.49 -15.69
CA ALA A 456 -71.18 49.30 -14.90
C ALA A 456 -70.53 48.03 -15.50
N GLY A 457 -70.58 47.88 -16.84
CA GLY A 457 -69.88 46.81 -17.54
C GLY A 457 -68.36 46.83 -17.33
N MET A 458 -67.73 48.02 -17.42
CA MET A 458 -66.30 48.18 -17.13
C MET A 458 -65.96 47.84 -15.68
N GLN A 459 -66.79 48.26 -14.71
CA GLN A 459 -66.58 47.95 -13.30
C GLN A 459 -66.63 46.44 -13.05
N GLN A 460 -67.61 45.74 -13.63
CA GLN A 460 -67.73 44.28 -13.52
C GLN A 460 -66.50 43.59 -14.13
N ALA A 461 -66.13 43.93 -15.37
CA ALA A 461 -64.97 43.36 -16.04
C ALA A 461 -63.66 43.60 -15.26
N THR A 462 -63.55 44.74 -14.59
CA THR A 462 -62.42 45.08 -13.72
C THR A 462 -62.39 44.19 -12.47
N GLN A 463 -63.55 43.96 -11.82
CA GLN A 463 -63.65 43.05 -10.67
C GLN A 463 -63.31 41.61 -11.05
N ASP A 464 -63.80 41.13 -12.18
CA ASP A 464 -63.51 39.80 -12.70
C ASP A 464 -62.00 39.65 -12.99
N SER A 465 -61.37 40.70 -13.52
CA SER A 465 -59.92 40.72 -13.77
C SER A 465 -59.09 40.66 -12.49
N VAL A 466 -59.50 41.38 -11.43
CA VAL A 466 -58.85 41.32 -10.10
C VAL A 466 -58.95 39.91 -9.52
N ALA A 467 -60.12 39.26 -9.61
CA ALA A 467 -60.30 37.89 -9.12
C ALA A 467 -59.36 36.91 -9.85
N ALA A 468 -59.29 37.00 -11.18
CA ALA A 468 -58.42 36.16 -11.99
C ALA A 468 -56.92 36.36 -11.66
N ILE A 469 -56.48 37.60 -11.45
CA ILE A 469 -55.08 37.88 -11.07
C ILE A 469 -54.73 37.29 -9.71
N LYS A 470 -55.65 37.34 -8.74
CA LYS A 470 -55.43 36.74 -7.42
C LYS A 470 -55.31 35.23 -7.50
N GLU A 471 -56.13 34.58 -8.33
CA GLU A 471 -56.04 33.13 -8.57
C GLU A 471 -54.71 32.74 -9.24
N ILE A 472 -54.28 33.52 -10.24
CA ILE A 472 -52.97 33.36 -10.89
C ILE A 472 -51.85 33.50 -9.86
N GLY A 473 -51.90 34.55 -9.03
CA GLY A 473 -50.91 34.78 -7.96
C GLY A 473 -50.83 33.62 -6.96
N GLY A 474 -51.97 33.06 -6.56
CA GLY A 474 -52.01 31.87 -5.71
C GLY A 474 -51.41 30.62 -6.37
N THR A 475 -51.68 30.43 -7.67
CA THR A 475 -51.09 29.32 -8.44
C THR A 475 -49.58 29.44 -8.58
N ILE A 476 -49.06 30.65 -8.85
CA ILE A 476 -47.61 30.90 -8.89
C ILE A 476 -46.97 30.69 -7.50
N GLY A 477 -47.66 31.08 -6.42
CA GLY A 477 -47.22 30.80 -5.05
C GLY A 477 -47.01 29.30 -4.80
N ARG A 478 -47.96 28.46 -5.22
CA ARG A 478 -47.81 26.99 -5.14
C ARG A 478 -46.65 26.46 -5.98
N ILE A 479 -46.40 27.05 -7.15
CA ILE A 479 -45.24 26.69 -7.99
C ILE A 479 -43.94 26.98 -7.23
N ALA A 480 -43.84 28.12 -6.54
CA ALA A 480 -42.66 28.47 -5.75
C ALA A 480 -42.44 27.51 -4.56
N GLU A 481 -43.50 27.09 -3.87
CA GLU A 481 -43.42 26.08 -2.79
C GLU A 481 -42.94 24.71 -3.31
N ILE A 482 -43.46 24.27 -4.46
CA ILE A 482 -43.04 23.02 -5.11
C ILE A 482 -41.56 23.12 -5.52
N ALA A 483 -41.14 24.24 -6.11
CA ALA A 483 -39.75 24.44 -6.50
C ALA A 483 -38.80 24.40 -5.29
N ALA A 484 -39.19 25.00 -4.16
CA ALA A 484 -38.42 24.92 -2.91
C ALA A 484 -38.29 23.49 -2.38
N THR A 485 -39.37 22.70 -2.47
CA THR A 485 -39.35 21.27 -2.07
C THR A 485 -38.44 20.45 -2.98
N ILE A 486 -38.48 20.69 -4.29
CA ILE A 486 -37.57 20.04 -5.25
C ILE A 486 -36.12 20.44 -4.97
N ALA A 487 -35.84 21.71 -4.64
CA ALA A 487 -34.49 22.16 -4.34
C ALA A 487 -33.88 21.37 -3.16
N ALA A 488 -34.64 21.22 -2.07
CA ALA A 488 -34.22 20.43 -0.93
C ALA A 488 -33.94 18.95 -1.30
N ALA A 489 -34.81 18.34 -2.10
CA ALA A 489 -34.60 16.97 -2.57
C ALA A 489 -33.36 16.83 -3.47
N VAL A 490 -33.07 17.83 -4.30
CA VAL A 490 -31.90 17.87 -5.18
C VAL A 490 -30.60 18.03 -4.38
N GLU A 491 -30.62 18.84 -3.32
CA GLU A 491 -29.48 18.94 -2.38
C GLU A 491 -29.18 17.60 -1.69
N GLU A 492 -30.22 16.90 -1.22
CA GLU A 492 -30.10 15.57 -0.63
C GLU A 492 -29.57 14.54 -1.64
N GLN A 493 -30.08 14.55 -2.87
CA GLN A 493 -29.56 13.72 -3.97
C GLN A 493 -28.10 14.03 -4.29
N GLY A 494 -27.68 15.29 -4.20
CA GLY A 494 -26.29 15.70 -4.36
C GLY A 494 -25.38 15.09 -3.29
N ALA A 495 -25.81 15.13 -2.03
CA ALA A 495 -25.09 14.50 -0.93
C ALA A 495 -24.97 12.97 -1.11
N ALA A 496 -26.07 12.30 -1.45
CA ALA A 496 -26.10 10.86 -1.70
C ALA A 496 -25.21 10.47 -2.89
N THR A 497 -25.23 11.24 -3.98
CA THR A 497 -24.38 11.00 -5.16
C THR A 497 -22.89 11.15 -4.82
N SER A 498 -22.54 12.14 -3.99
CA SER A 498 -21.17 12.33 -3.49
C SER A 498 -20.70 11.15 -2.62
N GLU A 499 -21.60 10.60 -1.80
CA GLU A 499 -21.31 9.42 -0.99
C GLU A 499 -21.13 8.15 -1.83
N ILE A 500 -21.98 7.94 -2.85
CA ILE A 500 -21.83 6.86 -3.83
C ILE A 500 -20.46 6.98 -4.51
N ALA A 501 -20.06 8.17 -4.95
CA ALA A 501 -18.75 8.38 -5.58
C ALA A 501 -17.58 7.98 -4.67
N ARG A 502 -17.65 8.32 -3.37
CA ARG A 502 -16.66 7.89 -2.37
C ARG A 502 -16.64 6.36 -2.21
N ASN A 503 -17.81 5.73 -2.08
CA ASN A 503 -17.93 4.28 -1.93
C ASN A 503 -17.42 3.52 -3.16
N VAL A 504 -17.66 4.04 -4.36
CA VAL A 504 -17.15 3.50 -5.61
C VAL A 504 -15.62 3.57 -5.67
N GLN A 505 -15.02 4.67 -5.22
CA GLN A 505 -13.56 4.79 -5.15
C GLN A 505 -12.96 3.78 -4.17
N GLN A 506 -13.59 3.59 -3.01
CA GLN A 506 -13.16 2.58 -2.03
C GLN A 506 -13.30 1.16 -2.58
N ALA A 507 -14.41 0.86 -3.27
CA ALA A 507 -14.61 -0.43 -3.93
C ALA A 507 -13.55 -0.68 -5.01
N SER A 508 -13.17 0.34 -5.78
CA SER A 508 -12.12 0.25 -6.80
C SER A 508 -10.78 -0.14 -6.15
N GLN A 509 -10.38 0.55 -5.09
CA GLN A 509 -9.16 0.23 -4.33
C GLN A 509 -9.20 -1.21 -3.79
N GLY A 510 -10.34 -1.62 -3.21
CA GLY A 510 -10.53 -2.99 -2.73
C GLY A 510 -10.40 -4.04 -3.83
N THR A 511 -10.92 -3.79 -5.03
CA THR A 511 -10.74 -4.73 -6.17
C THR A 511 -9.28 -4.84 -6.62
N THR A 512 -8.53 -3.73 -6.59
CA THR A 512 -7.09 -3.74 -6.89
C THR A 512 -6.30 -4.49 -5.82
N GLU A 513 -6.63 -4.30 -4.54
CA GLU A 513 -5.99 -4.99 -3.43
C GLU A 513 -6.22 -6.50 -3.50
N VAL A 514 -7.46 -6.94 -3.77
CA VAL A 514 -7.78 -8.36 -3.97
C VAL A 514 -6.99 -8.96 -5.14
N ALA A 515 -6.85 -8.21 -6.24
CA ALA A 515 -6.05 -8.65 -7.39
C ALA A 515 -4.54 -8.76 -7.05
N GLY A 516 -4.02 -7.88 -6.19
CA GLY A 516 -2.66 -7.99 -5.67
C GLY A 516 -2.48 -9.21 -4.77
N ASN A 517 -3.35 -9.36 -3.77
CA ASN A 517 -3.31 -10.46 -2.81
C ASN A 517 -3.43 -11.83 -3.50
N ILE A 518 -4.28 -11.95 -4.53
CA ILE A 518 -4.44 -13.22 -5.23
C ILE A 518 -3.21 -13.58 -6.09
N ALA A 519 -2.46 -12.60 -6.57
CA ALA A 519 -1.18 -12.85 -7.25
C ALA A 519 -0.11 -13.40 -6.27
N GLU A 520 -0.15 -12.98 -5.01
CA GLU A 520 0.72 -13.56 -3.97
C GLU A 520 0.31 -14.99 -3.60
N VAL A 521 -1.00 -15.25 -3.49
CA VAL A 521 -1.52 -16.61 -3.27
C VAL A 521 -1.14 -17.54 -4.42
N ASP A 522 -1.23 -17.08 -5.67
CA ASP A 522 -0.81 -17.86 -6.84
C ASP A 522 0.69 -18.22 -6.78
N ARG A 523 1.55 -17.25 -6.40
CA ARG A 523 2.99 -17.46 -6.22
C ARG A 523 3.27 -18.47 -5.10
N GLY A 524 2.63 -18.32 -3.95
CA GLY A 524 2.79 -19.24 -2.82
C GLY A 524 2.32 -20.66 -3.14
N ALA A 525 1.25 -20.80 -3.93
CA ALA A 525 0.80 -22.08 -4.44
C ALA A 525 1.82 -22.68 -5.42
N ALA A 526 2.41 -21.89 -6.32
CA ALA A 526 3.46 -22.35 -7.23
C ALA A 526 4.70 -22.85 -6.48
N GLU A 527 5.15 -22.11 -5.46
CA GLU A 527 6.26 -22.51 -4.58
C GLU A 527 5.95 -23.80 -3.82
N THR A 528 4.73 -23.93 -3.29
CA THR A 528 4.26 -25.16 -2.63
C THR A 528 4.26 -26.36 -3.59
N GLY A 529 3.84 -26.17 -4.84
CA GLY A 529 3.86 -27.20 -5.86
C GLY A 529 5.28 -27.67 -6.21
N SER A 530 6.22 -26.72 -6.33
CA SER A 530 7.64 -27.01 -6.56
C SER A 530 8.27 -27.76 -5.38
N ALA A 531 8.06 -27.28 -4.16
CA ALA A 531 8.56 -27.93 -2.94
C ALA A 531 7.98 -29.34 -2.77
N SER A 532 6.69 -29.52 -3.04
CA SER A 532 6.03 -30.82 -2.99
C SER A 532 6.57 -31.79 -4.04
N SER A 533 6.86 -31.30 -5.25
CA SER A 533 7.50 -32.11 -6.31
C SER A 533 8.89 -32.59 -5.89
N GLN A 534 9.67 -31.74 -5.20
CA GLN A 534 10.97 -32.11 -4.66
C GLN A 534 10.85 -33.16 -3.55
N VAL A 535 9.91 -32.99 -2.60
CA VAL A 535 9.65 -33.98 -1.54
C VAL A 535 9.22 -35.32 -2.14
N LEU A 536 8.36 -35.30 -3.15
CA LEU A 536 7.92 -36.50 -3.87
C LEU A 536 9.11 -37.24 -4.49
N ALA A 537 10.03 -36.50 -5.15
CA ALA A 537 11.23 -37.09 -5.73
C ALA A 537 12.15 -37.69 -4.65
N SER A 538 12.36 -37.00 -3.54
CA SER A 538 13.15 -37.51 -2.41
C SER A 538 12.52 -38.74 -1.76
N ALA A 539 11.21 -38.75 -1.56
CA ALA A 539 10.47 -39.89 -1.01
C ALA A 539 10.58 -41.14 -1.92
N ARG A 540 10.45 -40.96 -3.24
CA ARG A 540 10.66 -42.04 -4.22
C ARG A 540 12.08 -42.58 -4.21
N SER A 541 13.07 -41.69 -4.13
CA SER A 541 14.47 -42.08 -4.03
C SER A 541 14.74 -42.87 -2.75
N LEU A 542 14.18 -42.44 -1.62
CA LEU A 542 14.33 -43.10 -0.33
C LEU A 542 13.67 -44.48 -0.33
N SER A 543 12.46 -44.60 -0.88
CA SER A 543 11.77 -45.88 -1.08
C SER A 543 12.58 -46.86 -1.95
N SER A 544 13.18 -46.36 -3.03
CA SER A 544 14.08 -47.16 -3.89
C SER A 544 15.33 -47.63 -3.15
N GLU A 545 16.00 -46.75 -2.41
CA GLU A 545 17.19 -47.10 -1.63
C GLU A 545 16.87 -48.05 -0.46
N SER A 546 15.72 -47.89 0.20
CA SER A 546 15.23 -48.85 1.21
C SER A 546 14.99 -50.24 0.61
N THR A 547 14.40 -50.32 -0.57
CA THR A 547 14.18 -51.58 -1.29
C THR A 547 15.51 -52.25 -1.68
N ARG A 548 16.48 -51.44 -2.14
CA ARG A 548 17.82 -51.92 -2.47
C ARG A 548 18.57 -52.41 -1.23
N LEU A 549 18.55 -51.65 -0.13
CA LEU A 549 19.16 -52.02 1.13
C LEU A 549 18.56 -53.32 1.68
N LYS A 550 17.24 -53.50 1.59
CA LYS A 550 16.57 -54.77 1.93
C LYS A 550 17.13 -55.94 1.13
N THR A 551 17.34 -55.75 -0.16
CA THR A 551 17.83 -56.79 -1.07
C THR A 551 19.29 -57.17 -0.75
N GLU A 552 20.16 -56.16 -0.58
CA GLU A 552 21.57 -56.35 -0.20
C GLU A 552 21.70 -57.03 1.18
N LEU A 553 20.86 -56.64 2.15
CA LEU A 553 20.81 -57.26 3.47
C LEU A 553 20.49 -58.76 3.37
N VAL A 554 19.45 -59.11 2.60
CA VAL A 554 19.04 -60.51 2.40
C VAL A 554 20.17 -61.31 1.73
N GLN A 555 20.84 -60.76 0.72
CA GLN A 555 21.97 -61.42 0.07
C GLN A 555 23.15 -61.64 1.03
N PHE A 556 23.54 -60.60 1.76
CA PHE A 556 24.63 -60.66 2.74
C PHE A 556 24.37 -61.69 3.84
N LEU A 557 23.16 -61.71 4.41
CA LEU A 557 22.77 -62.67 5.43
C LEU A 557 22.75 -64.10 4.88
N THR A 558 22.32 -64.29 3.63
CA THR A 558 22.35 -65.60 2.97
C THR A 558 23.79 -66.09 2.81
N SER A 559 24.72 -65.22 2.42
CA SER A 559 26.15 -65.55 2.31
C SER A 559 26.78 -65.88 3.67
N ILE A 560 26.46 -65.13 4.73
CA ILE A 560 26.95 -65.41 6.10
C ILE A 560 26.39 -66.73 6.64
N ARG A 561 25.13 -67.04 6.37
CA ARG A 561 24.51 -68.31 6.81
C ARG A 561 25.05 -69.53 6.05
N ALA A 562 25.57 -69.33 4.83
CA ALA A 562 26.19 -70.35 4.00
C ALA A 562 27.67 -70.63 4.33
N ALA A 563 28.39 -69.64 4.87
CA ALA A 563 29.72 -69.80 5.45
C ALA A 563 29.68 -70.59 6.79
#